data_AF-A0A397G753-F1
#
_entry.id   AF-A0A397G753-F1
#
_cell.length_a   1.000
_cell.length_b   1.000
_cell.length_c   1.000
_cell.angle_alpha   90.00
_cell.angle_beta   90.00
_cell.angle_gamma   90.00
#
_symmetry.space_group_name_H-M   'P 1'
#
loop_
_entity.id
_entity.type
_entity.pdbx_description
1 polymer ?
#
loop_
_entity_poly.entity_id
_entity_poly.type
_entity_poly.pdbx_seq_one_letter_code
_entity_poly.pdbx_strand_id
1 'polypeptide(L)'
;MGIFGSVMHAKGFDYRFTLCFRTITVIGFGSILFHGTLLFQLQHFDGIPMIFYVLVLFYSVNENKKERKFGIWFPITLFLWGFTISTVLIFLGGHYQNKIMRLLEFYIFQGSFFLISICVYIHTFAIVINLKDEKGIRALMTRGTIIFLIGYLGWNIDYHLCKEMNKTSNPQLHAWWHLAASYSSYSISLIVMFDRSKMLRKNPKIKWVYIIFPYVKLSEESERELLMQKVTVED
;
A
#
# COMPACT_ATOMS: atom_id res chain seq x y z
N MET A 1 -0.93 -6.18 -9.34
CA MET A 1 -1.64 -5.08 -8.63
C MET A 1 -0.94 -3.75 -8.87
N GLY A 2 0.30 -3.57 -8.40
CA GLY A 2 1.02 -2.29 -8.49
C GLY A 2 1.15 -1.74 -9.92
N ILE A 3 1.66 -2.54 -10.87
CA ILE A 3 1.81 -2.10 -12.27
C ILE A 3 0.48 -1.66 -12.87
N PHE A 4 -0.56 -2.51 -12.73
CA PHE A 4 -1.90 -2.20 -13.18
C PHE A 4 -2.43 -0.88 -12.58
N GLY A 5 -2.31 -0.70 -11.26
CA GLY A 5 -2.68 0.53 -10.58
C GLY A 5 -1.95 1.75 -11.11
N SER A 6 -0.63 1.64 -11.33
CA SER A 6 0.20 2.73 -11.84
C SER A 6 -0.17 3.11 -13.27
N VAL A 7 -0.54 2.15 -14.12
CA VAL A 7 -0.93 2.41 -15.51
C VAL A 7 -2.32 3.03 -15.56
N MET A 8 -3.29 2.45 -14.86
CA MET A 8 -4.69 2.90 -14.90
C MET A 8 -4.91 4.28 -14.28
N HIS A 9 -4.04 4.70 -13.36
CA HIS A 9 -4.19 5.96 -12.63
C HIS A 9 -3.03 6.94 -12.89
N ALA A 10 -2.31 6.76 -14.00
CA ALA A 10 -1.19 7.63 -14.39
C ALA A 10 -1.61 9.08 -14.71
N LYS A 11 -2.87 9.30 -15.08
CA LYS A 11 -3.42 10.60 -15.50
C LYS A 11 -4.71 10.92 -14.75
N GLY A 12 -4.92 12.20 -14.46
CA GLY A 12 -6.14 12.70 -13.80
C GLY A 12 -6.16 12.58 -12.27
N PHE A 13 -5.16 11.91 -11.68
CA PHE A 13 -5.02 11.71 -10.23
C PHE A 13 -3.74 12.35 -9.69
N ASP A 14 -3.73 12.67 -8.39
CA ASP A 14 -2.56 13.22 -7.72
C ASP A 14 -1.41 12.20 -7.75
N TYR A 15 -0.19 12.67 -8.05
CA TYR A 15 1.01 11.80 -8.22
C TYR A 15 1.26 10.85 -7.04
N ARG A 16 0.89 11.24 -5.81
CA ARG A 16 1.01 10.42 -4.60
C ARG A 16 0.35 9.04 -4.73
N PHE A 17 -0.76 8.92 -5.46
CA PHE A 17 -1.42 7.62 -5.66
C PHE A 17 -0.70 6.75 -6.68
N THR A 18 -0.20 7.35 -7.77
CA THR A 18 0.69 6.65 -8.70
C THR A 18 1.96 6.18 -7.99
N LEU A 19 2.51 7.01 -7.10
CA LEU A 19 3.65 6.65 -6.26
C LEU A 19 3.32 5.44 -5.36
N CYS A 20 2.16 5.41 -4.69
CA CYS A 20 1.73 4.21 -3.93
C CYS A 20 1.74 2.94 -4.78
N PHE A 21 1.17 2.97 -5.98
CA PHE A 21 1.11 1.80 -6.87
C PHE A 21 2.48 1.37 -7.40
N ARG A 22 3.36 2.34 -7.70
CA ARG A 22 4.75 2.06 -8.05
C ARG A 22 5.50 1.42 -6.89
N THR A 23 5.31 1.91 -5.66
CA THR A 23 5.94 1.30 -4.49
C THR A 23 5.44 -0.12 -4.24
N ILE A 24 4.14 -0.41 -4.42
CA ILE A 24 3.61 -1.80 -4.40
C ILE A 24 4.33 -2.69 -5.43
N THR A 25 4.66 -2.14 -6.61
CA THR A 25 5.41 -2.87 -7.64
C THR A 25 6.83 -3.18 -7.17
N VAL A 26 7.52 -2.19 -6.58
CA VAL A 26 8.87 -2.35 -6.02
C VAL A 26 8.88 -3.40 -4.90
N ILE A 27 7.92 -3.35 -3.97
CA ILE A 27 7.72 -4.37 -2.92
C ILE A 27 7.59 -5.76 -3.56
N GLY A 28 6.73 -5.91 -4.57
CA GLY A 28 6.54 -7.19 -5.26
C GLY A 28 7.82 -7.74 -5.89
N PHE A 29 8.61 -6.89 -6.55
CA PHE A 29 9.92 -7.31 -7.09
C PHE A 29 10.92 -7.65 -5.99
N GLY A 30 10.99 -6.86 -4.93
CA GLY A 30 11.83 -7.14 -3.76
C GLY A 30 11.49 -8.47 -3.10
N SER A 31 10.19 -8.74 -2.93
CA SER A 31 9.68 -10.00 -2.40
C SER A 31 10.04 -11.20 -3.28
N ILE A 32 9.91 -11.08 -4.61
CA ILE A 32 10.33 -12.13 -5.56
C ILE A 32 11.85 -12.39 -5.43
N LEU A 33 12.66 -11.34 -5.39
CA LEU A 33 14.12 -11.47 -5.26
C LEU A 33 14.51 -12.12 -3.93
N PHE A 34 13.87 -11.70 -2.83
CA PHE A 34 14.12 -12.26 -1.51
C PHE A 34 13.71 -13.73 -1.44
N HIS A 35 12.47 -14.09 -1.79
CA HIS A 35 12.01 -15.47 -1.69
C HIS A 35 12.64 -16.39 -2.74
N GLY A 36 13.08 -15.86 -3.88
CA GLY A 36 13.81 -16.63 -4.89
C GLY A 36 15.25 -16.95 -4.53
N THR A 37 15.87 -16.21 -3.61
CA THR A 37 17.30 -16.35 -3.26
C THR A 37 17.57 -16.65 -1.79
N LEU A 38 16.63 -16.29 -0.91
CA LEU A 38 16.71 -16.32 0.55
C LEU A 38 17.91 -15.55 1.14
N LEU A 39 18.44 -14.59 0.37
CA LEU A 39 19.51 -13.72 0.84
C LEU A 39 18.94 -12.65 1.77
N PHE A 40 19.44 -12.61 3.00
CA PHE A 40 18.98 -11.66 4.01
C PHE A 40 19.11 -10.19 3.54
N GLN A 41 20.14 -9.86 2.76
CA GLN A 41 20.30 -8.52 2.19
C GLN A 41 19.13 -8.12 1.29
N LEU A 42 18.54 -9.09 0.57
CA LEU A 42 17.40 -8.88 -0.31
C LEU A 42 16.08 -8.75 0.45
N GLN A 43 16.01 -9.16 1.74
CA GLN A 43 14.86 -8.90 2.61
C GLN A 43 14.57 -7.40 2.74
N HIS A 44 15.60 -6.55 2.77
CA HIS A 44 15.42 -5.11 2.85
C HIS A 44 14.76 -4.52 1.61
N PHE A 45 14.93 -5.13 0.42
CA PHE A 45 14.24 -4.70 -0.80
C PHE A 45 12.74 -5.05 -0.79
N ASP A 46 12.30 -5.95 0.10
CA ASP A 46 10.89 -6.19 0.37
C ASP A 46 10.38 -5.24 1.47
N GLY A 47 11.04 -5.25 2.64
CA GLY A 47 10.59 -4.53 3.84
C GLY A 47 10.70 -3.00 3.76
N ILE A 48 11.83 -2.43 3.31
CA ILE A 48 12.02 -0.97 3.31
C ILE A 48 11.00 -0.28 2.38
N PRO A 49 10.74 -0.76 1.16
CA PRO A 49 9.69 -0.21 0.32
C PRO A 49 8.29 -0.26 0.96
N MET A 50 7.97 -1.24 1.81
CA MET A 50 6.71 -1.27 2.57
C MET A 50 6.57 -0.07 3.51
N ILE A 51 7.65 0.35 4.17
CA ILE A 51 7.65 1.54 5.04
C ILE A 51 7.33 2.80 4.22
N PHE A 52 8.00 3.00 3.09
CA PHE A 52 7.73 4.16 2.24
C PHE A 52 6.32 4.12 1.65
N TYR A 53 5.82 2.95 1.26
CA TYR A 53 4.43 2.79 0.81
C TYR A 53 3.43 3.29 1.87
N VAL A 54 3.54 2.80 3.10
CA VAL A 54 2.58 3.16 4.16
C VAL A 54 2.72 4.63 4.56
N LEU A 55 3.91 5.22 4.50
CA LEU A 55 4.12 6.65 4.75
C LEU A 55 3.50 7.54 3.66
N VAL A 56 3.63 7.18 2.38
CA VAL A 56 2.96 7.91 1.28
C VAL A 56 1.45 7.80 1.41
N LEU A 57 0.94 6.64 1.82
CA LEU A 57 -0.49 6.44 2.05
C LEU A 57 -0.98 7.20 3.30
N PHE A 58 -0.17 7.25 4.36
CA PHE A 58 -0.41 8.07 5.54
C PHE A 58 -0.47 9.57 5.21
N TYR A 59 0.47 10.05 4.40
CA TYR A 59 0.39 11.38 3.82
C TYR A 59 -0.92 11.58 3.05
N SER A 60 -1.28 10.63 2.20
CA SER A 60 -2.44 10.72 1.32
C SER A 60 -3.77 10.77 2.07
N VAL A 61 -3.93 10.04 3.17
CA VAL A 61 -5.16 10.10 4.01
C VAL A 61 -5.25 11.39 4.82
N ASN A 62 -4.12 11.96 5.26
CA ASN A 62 -4.10 13.19 6.06
C ASN A 62 -4.26 14.44 5.18
N GLU A 63 -3.64 14.45 4.00
CA GLU A 63 -3.77 15.49 2.99
C GLU A 63 -4.92 15.24 2.01
N ASN A 64 -6.01 14.61 2.48
CA ASN A 64 -7.17 14.30 1.65
C ASN A 64 -8.25 15.38 1.62
N LYS A 65 -7.85 16.65 1.74
CA LYS A 65 -8.76 17.81 1.70
C LYS A 65 -8.58 18.61 0.43
N LYS A 66 -9.59 19.38 0.02
CA LYS A 66 -9.58 20.18 -1.23
C LYS A 66 -8.27 20.95 -1.38
N GLU A 67 -7.88 21.64 -0.32
CA GLU A 67 -6.60 22.33 -0.18
C GLU A 67 -5.67 21.59 0.77
N ARG A 68 -4.36 21.76 0.58
CA ARG A 68 -3.36 21.15 1.46
C ARG A 68 -3.48 21.75 2.86
N LYS A 69 -3.63 20.88 3.86
CA LYS A 69 -3.76 21.33 5.26
C LYS A 69 -2.40 21.63 5.86
N PHE A 70 -1.44 20.76 5.60
CA PHE A 70 -0.08 20.85 6.10
C PHE A 70 0.85 21.31 4.97
N GLY A 71 1.84 22.12 5.34
CA GLY A 71 2.85 22.62 4.41
C GLY A 71 3.86 21.55 4.00
N ILE A 72 4.91 21.98 3.31
CA ILE A 72 5.97 21.09 2.80
C ILE A 72 6.73 20.35 3.92
N TRP A 73 6.69 20.83 5.16
CA TRP A 73 7.32 20.18 6.30
C TRP A 73 6.78 18.77 6.54
N PHE A 74 5.49 18.53 6.30
CA PHE A 74 4.86 17.24 6.60
C PHE A 74 5.44 16.09 5.76
N PRO A 75 5.47 16.15 4.40
CA PRO A 75 6.10 15.12 3.59
C PRO A 75 7.62 15.01 3.85
N ILE A 76 8.30 16.11 4.20
CA ILE A 76 9.73 16.08 4.59
C ILE A 76 9.91 15.27 5.87
N THR A 77 9.12 15.52 6.92
CA THR A 77 9.18 14.77 8.18
C THR A 77 8.91 13.29 7.96
N LEU A 78 7.91 12.93 7.14
CA LEU A 78 7.63 11.54 6.82
C LEU A 78 8.78 10.87 6.07
N PHE A 79 9.40 11.58 5.11
CA PHE A 79 10.57 11.07 4.40
C PHE A 79 11.76 10.85 5.35
N LEU A 80 12.07 11.83 6.22
CA LEU A 80 13.14 11.72 7.21
C LEU A 80 12.89 10.58 8.19
N TRP A 81 11.63 10.37 8.60
CA TRP A 81 11.24 9.22 9.43
C TRP A 81 11.50 7.90 8.72
N GLY A 82 11.01 7.74 7.48
CA GLY A 82 11.25 6.54 6.67
C GLY A 82 12.73 6.27 6.43
N PHE A 83 13.51 7.32 6.15
CA PHE A 83 14.95 7.26 5.97
C PHE A 83 15.68 6.82 7.25
N THR A 84 15.28 7.36 8.41
CA THR A 84 15.83 6.99 9.71
C THR A 84 15.58 5.51 10.02
N ILE A 85 14.33 5.05 9.88
CA ILE A 85 13.99 3.64 10.09
C ILE A 85 14.77 2.75 9.12
N SER A 86 14.86 3.13 7.84
CA SER A 86 15.62 2.37 6.83
C SER A 86 17.10 2.22 7.21
N THR A 87 17.72 3.31 7.68
CA THR A 87 19.12 3.29 8.11
C THR A 87 19.33 2.39 9.32
N VAL A 88 18.41 2.44 10.30
CA VAL A 88 18.43 1.54 11.47
C VAL A 88 18.30 0.08 11.04
N LEU A 89 17.36 -0.25 10.14
CA LEU A 89 17.16 -1.62 9.66
C LEU A 89 18.40 -2.14 8.91
N ILE A 90 18.98 -1.35 8.01
CA ILE A 90 20.20 -1.72 7.29
C ILE A 90 21.37 -1.95 8.26
N PHE A 91 21.54 -1.07 9.25
CA PHE A 91 22.59 -1.21 10.26
C PHE A 91 22.43 -2.50 11.07
N LEU A 92 21.23 -2.75 11.61
CA LEU A 92 20.93 -3.98 12.36
C LEU A 92 21.09 -5.22 11.47
N GLY A 93 20.69 -5.12 10.21
CA GLY A 93 20.84 -6.15 9.21
C GLY A 93 22.30 -6.48 8.86
N GLY A 94 23.21 -5.51 8.95
CA GLY A 94 24.66 -5.74 8.84
C GLY A 94 25.20 -6.73 9.89
N HIS A 95 24.47 -6.90 11.00
CA HIS A 95 24.81 -7.79 12.11
C HIS A 95 23.85 -9.00 12.23
N TYR A 96 23.22 -9.43 11.14
CA TYR A 96 22.15 -10.46 11.17
C TYR A 96 22.53 -11.81 11.81
N GLN A 97 23.82 -12.15 11.81
CA GLN A 97 24.35 -13.36 12.46
C GLN A 97 24.07 -13.35 13.97
N ASN A 98 24.05 -12.16 14.59
CA ASN A 98 23.68 -12.01 15.98
C ASN A 98 22.15 -12.15 16.13
N LYS A 99 21.72 -13.13 16.93
CA LYS A 99 20.31 -13.41 17.19
C LYS A 99 19.54 -12.19 17.74
N ILE A 100 20.16 -11.41 18.62
CA ILE A 100 19.51 -10.24 19.22
C ILE A 100 19.32 -9.15 18.16
N MET A 101 20.33 -8.86 17.35
CA MET A 101 20.24 -7.85 16.29
C MET A 101 19.17 -8.21 15.25
N ARG A 102 19.10 -9.48 14.86
CA ARG A 102 18.04 -9.99 13.97
C ARG A 102 16.64 -9.84 14.57
N LEU A 103 16.46 -10.12 15.87
CA LEU A 103 15.18 -9.92 16.54
C LEU A 103 14.81 -8.44 16.62
N LEU A 104 15.77 -7.57 16.94
CA LEU A 104 15.55 -6.12 16.97
C LEU A 104 15.14 -5.58 15.60
N GLU A 105 15.83 -5.98 14.52
CA GLU A 105 15.48 -5.62 13.14
C GLU A 105 14.03 -6.00 12.83
N PHE A 106 13.66 -7.26 13.10
CA PHE A 106 12.30 -7.76 12.90
C PHE A 106 11.25 -6.96 13.68
N TYR A 107 11.45 -6.72 14.98
CA TYR A 107 10.46 -6.04 15.81
C TYR A 107 10.38 -4.54 15.54
N ILE A 108 11.50 -3.88 15.22
CA ILE A 108 11.50 -2.46 14.83
C ILE A 108 10.75 -2.28 13.50
N PHE A 109 11.01 -3.14 12.52
CA PHE A 109 10.28 -3.15 11.26
C PHE A 109 8.77 -3.37 11.50
N GLN A 110 8.41 -4.48 12.14
CA GLN A 110 7.01 -4.85 12.38
C GLN A 110 6.27 -3.78 13.21
N GLY A 111 6.87 -3.31 14.30
CA GLY A 111 6.25 -2.31 15.18
C GLY A 111 6.02 -0.98 14.48
N SER A 112 7.02 -0.47 13.76
CA SER A 112 6.90 0.80 13.03
C SER A 112 5.90 0.71 11.88
N PHE A 113 5.94 -0.39 11.11
CA PHE A 113 5.02 -0.63 10.00
C PHE A 113 3.57 -0.80 10.49
N PHE A 114 3.36 -1.60 11.53
CA PHE A 114 2.04 -1.87 12.11
C PHE A 114 1.39 -0.61 12.67
N LEU A 115 2.15 0.20 13.41
CA LEU A 115 1.65 1.45 13.98
C LEU A 115 1.09 2.40 12.91
N ILE A 116 1.88 2.68 11.86
CA ILE A 116 1.45 3.58 10.78
C ILE A 116 0.30 2.94 9.98
N SER A 117 0.34 1.62 9.77
CA SER A 117 -0.73 0.87 9.08
C SER A 117 -2.07 0.98 9.81
N ILE A 118 -2.09 0.87 11.14
CA ILE A 118 -3.31 1.09 11.95
C ILE A 118 -3.83 2.51 11.76
N CYS A 119 -2.97 3.53 11.84
CA CYS A 119 -3.39 4.92 11.65
C CYS A 119 -4.01 5.14 10.27
N VAL A 120 -3.38 4.61 9.21
CA VAL A 120 -3.91 4.64 7.85
C VAL A 120 -5.25 3.91 7.76
N TYR A 121 -5.37 2.74 8.36
CA TYR A 121 -6.58 1.93 8.32
C TYR A 121 -7.74 2.63 9.02
N ILE A 122 -7.53 3.21 10.21
CA ILE A 122 -8.55 3.97 10.96
C ILE A 122 -9.02 5.17 10.14
N HIS A 123 -8.10 5.95 9.56
CA HIS A 123 -8.46 7.09 8.71
C HIS A 123 -9.24 6.64 7.46
N THR A 124 -8.80 5.56 6.82
CA THR A 124 -9.50 5.01 5.65
C THR A 124 -10.90 4.51 6.02
N PHE A 125 -11.04 3.88 7.19
CA PHE A 125 -12.34 3.43 7.69
C PHE A 125 -13.28 4.62 7.95
N ALA A 126 -12.77 5.72 8.52
CA ALA A 126 -13.53 6.96 8.68
C ALA A 126 -13.97 7.55 7.33
N ILE A 127 -13.10 7.51 6.31
CA ILE A 127 -13.47 7.88 4.93
C ILE A 127 -14.63 7.02 4.42
N VAL A 128 -14.58 5.70 4.60
CA VAL A 128 -15.62 4.78 4.15
C VAL A 128 -16.96 5.03 4.85
N ILE A 129 -16.96 5.39 6.14
CA ILE A 129 -18.16 5.80 6.87
C ILE A 129 -18.78 7.06 6.24
N ASN A 130 -17.96 8.05 5.89
CA ASN A 130 -18.42 9.28 5.25
C ASN A 130 -18.96 9.05 3.83
N LEU A 131 -18.44 8.04 3.14
CA LEU A 131 -18.92 7.60 1.82
C LEU A 131 -20.06 6.58 1.90
N LYS A 132 -21.02 6.78 2.82
CA LYS A 132 -22.12 5.83 3.11
C LYS A 132 -22.94 5.41 1.88
N ASP A 133 -23.11 6.32 0.91
CA ASP A 133 -23.89 6.09 -0.31
C ASP A 133 -23.12 5.27 -1.36
N GLU A 134 -21.79 5.17 -1.22
CA GLU A 134 -20.91 4.47 -2.15
C GLU A 134 -20.78 2.99 -1.78
N LYS A 135 -21.81 2.20 -2.10
CA LYS A 135 -21.85 0.74 -1.79
C LYS A 135 -20.61 -0.01 -2.30
N GLY A 136 -20.07 0.36 -3.46
CA GLY A 136 -18.88 -0.25 -4.04
C GLY A 136 -17.62 -0.04 -3.20
N ILE A 137 -17.47 1.14 -2.58
CA ILE A 137 -16.34 1.47 -1.70
C ILE A 137 -16.42 0.70 -0.39
N ARG A 138 -17.62 0.61 0.20
CA ARG A 138 -17.87 -0.22 1.39
C ARG A 138 -17.55 -1.69 1.13
N ALA A 139 -18.04 -2.24 0.01
CA ALA A 139 -17.74 -3.61 -0.38
C ALA A 139 -16.25 -3.85 -0.60
N LEU A 140 -15.55 -2.89 -1.22
CA LEU A 140 -14.10 -2.95 -1.44
C LEU A 140 -13.33 -2.96 -0.11
N MET A 141 -13.72 -2.12 0.85
CA MET A 141 -13.13 -2.11 2.20
C MET A 141 -13.37 -3.43 2.90
N THR A 142 -14.61 -3.92 2.97
CA THR A 142 -14.94 -5.19 3.63
C THR A 142 -14.19 -6.37 3.01
N ARG A 143 -14.18 -6.48 1.68
CA ARG A 143 -13.44 -7.53 0.96
C ARG A 143 -11.94 -7.43 1.23
N GLY A 144 -11.37 -6.23 1.17
CA GLY A 144 -9.95 -5.98 1.45
C GLY A 144 -9.57 -6.37 2.88
N THR A 145 -10.38 -6.00 3.88
CA THR A 145 -10.15 -6.36 5.29
C THR A 145 -10.22 -7.86 5.51
N ILE A 146 -11.26 -8.54 5.00
CA ILE A 146 -11.40 -10.00 5.17
C ILE A 146 -10.21 -10.73 4.54
N ILE A 147 -9.84 -10.37 3.31
CA ILE A 147 -8.69 -10.98 2.61
C ILE A 147 -7.39 -10.74 3.40
N PHE A 148 -7.17 -9.53 3.91
CA PHE A 148 -5.99 -9.22 4.72
C PHE A 148 -5.93 -10.08 5.98
N LEU A 149 -7.03 -10.18 6.73
CA LEU A 149 -7.07 -10.94 7.97
C LEU A 149 -6.83 -12.43 7.75
N ILE A 150 -7.41 -13.00 6.70
CA ILE A 150 -7.17 -14.40 6.31
C ILE A 150 -5.69 -14.61 5.96
N GLY A 151 -5.12 -13.72 5.14
CA GLY A 151 -3.70 -13.78 4.78
C GLY A 151 -2.79 -13.64 6.00
N TYR A 152 -3.08 -12.69 6.88
CA TYR A 152 -2.28 -12.43 8.08
C TYR A 152 -2.34 -13.61 9.06
N LEU A 153 -3.52 -14.21 9.23
CA LEU A 153 -3.66 -15.45 10.01
C LEU A 153 -2.85 -16.58 9.38
N GLY A 154 -2.94 -16.75 8.06
CA GLY A 154 -2.16 -17.76 7.33
C GLY A 154 -0.66 -17.57 7.51
N TRP A 155 -0.17 -16.34 7.43
CA TRP A 155 1.23 -16.00 7.70
C TRP A 155 1.68 -16.38 9.11
N ASN A 156 0.87 -16.07 10.13
CA ASN A 156 1.18 -16.42 11.52
C ASN A 156 1.20 -17.94 11.74
N ILE A 157 0.26 -18.67 11.13
CA ILE A 157 0.24 -20.15 11.17
C ILE A 157 1.53 -20.69 10.57
N ASP A 158 1.94 -20.21 9.39
CA ASP A 158 3.15 -20.67 8.72
C ASP A 158 4.41 -20.38 9.57
N TYR A 159 4.47 -19.18 10.15
CA TYR A 159 5.60 -18.74 10.97
C TYR A 159 5.73 -19.53 12.28
N HIS A 160 4.64 -19.75 13.00
CA HIS A 160 4.66 -20.40 14.32
C HIS A 160 4.57 -21.93 14.26
N LEU A 161 3.87 -22.48 13.27
CA LEU A 161 3.58 -23.92 13.14
C LEU A 161 4.30 -24.57 11.96
N CYS A 162 5.39 -23.97 11.46
CA CYS A 162 6.18 -24.47 10.32
C CYS A 162 6.50 -25.97 10.39
N LYS A 163 6.87 -26.50 11.57
CA LYS A 163 7.17 -27.92 11.76
C LYS A 163 5.95 -28.82 11.51
N GLU A 164 4.76 -28.39 11.88
CA GLU A 164 3.52 -29.14 11.67
C GLU A 164 3.06 -29.03 10.22
N MET A 165 3.18 -27.84 9.62
CA MET A 165 2.83 -27.58 8.21
C MET A 165 3.70 -28.37 7.22
N ASN A 166 4.95 -28.69 7.59
CA ASN A 166 5.84 -29.51 6.78
C ASN A 166 5.61 -31.03 6.93
N LYS A 167 4.83 -31.48 7.92
CA LYS A 167 4.43 -32.90 8.01
C LYS A 167 3.33 -33.25 7.02
N THR A 168 2.54 -32.26 6.61
CA THR A 168 1.60 -32.34 5.50
C THR A 168 2.23 -31.75 4.24
N SER A 169 1.59 -31.89 3.08
CA SER A 169 1.99 -31.14 1.88
C SER A 169 1.86 -29.64 2.17
N ASN A 170 2.99 -28.97 2.46
CA ASN A 170 3.00 -27.59 2.94
C ASN A 170 2.23 -26.67 1.96
N PRO A 171 1.11 -26.05 2.39
CA PRO A 171 0.24 -25.22 1.56
C PRO A 171 0.80 -23.82 1.26
N GLN A 172 2.01 -23.49 1.75
CA GLN A 172 2.72 -22.24 1.50
C GLN A 172 1.90 -21.00 1.91
N LEU A 173 1.39 -20.98 3.15
CA LEU A 173 0.50 -19.90 3.60
C LEU A 173 1.18 -18.52 3.58
N HIS A 174 2.51 -18.46 3.74
CA HIS A 174 3.27 -17.23 3.54
C HIS A 174 3.21 -16.70 2.10
N ALA A 175 3.13 -17.56 1.08
CA ALA A 175 2.97 -17.13 -0.30
C ALA A 175 1.58 -16.50 -0.53
N TRP A 176 0.54 -17.08 0.07
CA TRP A 176 -0.82 -16.53 0.02
C TRP A 176 -0.95 -15.17 0.74
N TRP A 177 -0.17 -14.98 1.81
CA TRP A 177 -0.08 -13.69 2.50
C TRP A 177 0.34 -12.56 1.57
N HIS A 178 1.35 -12.76 0.72
CA HIS A 178 1.80 -11.72 -0.22
C HIS A 178 0.70 -11.27 -1.18
N LEU A 179 -0.10 -12.21 -1.69
CA LEU A 179 -1.25 -11.90 -2.55
C LEU A 179 -2.33 -11.13 -1.78
N ALA A 180 -2.65 -11.57 -0.56
CA ALA A 180 -3.64 -10.93 0.30
C ALA A 180 -3.22 -9.51 0.68
N ALA A 181 -2.00 -9.32 1.19
CA ALA A 181 -1.44 -8.02 1.56
C ALA A 181 -1.40 -7.05 0.37
N SER A 182 -1.02 -7.54 -0.82
CA SER A 182 -1.03 -6.75 -2.05
C SER A 182 -2.44 -6.31 -2.45
N TYR A 183 -3.42 -7.22 -2.42
CA TYR A 183 -4.81 -6.91 -2.75
C TYR A 183 -5.39 -5.85 -1.78
N SER A 184 -5.17 -6.03 -0.48
CA SER A 184 -5.72 -5.13 0.54
C SER A 184 -5.05 -3.76 0.52
N SER A 185 -3.73 -3.72 0.34
CA SER A 185 -2.98 -2.47 0.16
C SER A 185 -3.45 -1.71 -1.09
N TYR A 186 -3.58 -2.41 -2.21
CA TYR A 186 -4.15 -1.86 -3.44
C TYR A 186 -5.56 -1.28 -3.22
N SER A 187 -6.42 -2.03 -2.52
CA SER A 187 -7.80 -1.62 -2.22
C SER A 187 -7.87 -0.35 -1.37
N ILE A 188 -7.07 -0.25 -0.31
CA ILE A 188 -6.99 0.96 0.52
C ILE A 188 -6.52 2.16 -0.31
N SER A 189 -5.49 1.99 -1.13
CA SER A 189 -5.01 3.06 -2.02
C SER A 189 -6.10 3.57 -2.96
N LEU A 190 -6.93 2.67 -3.52
CA LEU A 190 -8.08 3.05 -4.35
C LEU A 190 -9.15 3.82 -3.57
N ILE A 191 -9.47 3.41 -2.33
CA ILE A 191 -10.49 4.06 -1.51
C ILE A 191 -10.09 5.51 -1.22
N VAL A 192 -8.83 5.74 -0.81
CA VAL A 192 -8.34 7.09 -0.51
C VAL A 192 -8.31 7.96 -1.77
N MET A 193 -7.92 7.38 -2.92
CA MET A 193 -7.92 8.06 -4.21
C MET A 193 -9.34 8.40 -4.70
N PHE A 194 -10.30 7.50 -4.47
CA PHE A 194 -11.71 7.73 -4.78
C PHE A 194 -12.24 8.92 -3.99
N ASP A 195 -12.01 8.93 -2.68
CA ASP A 195 -12.40 10.04 -1.81
C ASP A 195 -11.77 11.36 -2.26
N ARG A 196 -10.47 11.36 -2.57
CA ARG A 196 -9.77 12.53 -3.12
C ARG A 196 -10.46 13.07 -4.37
N SER A 197 -10.78 12.16 -5.29
CA SER A 197 -11.41 12.51 -6.56
C SER A 197 -12.81 13.08 -6.35
N LYS A 198 -13.57 12.55 -5.38
CA LYS A 198 -14.88 13.09 -4.98
C LYS A 198 -14.76 14.47 -4.36
N MET A 199 -13.79 14.69 -3.48
CA MET A 199 -13.48 16.00 -2.88
C MET A 199 -13.11 17.07 -3.92
N LEU A 200 -12.44 16.65 -5.00
CA LEU A 200 -12.12 17.49 -6.15
C LEU A 200 -13.27 17.62 -7.18
N ARG A 201 -14.46 17.06 -6.88
CA ARG A 201 -15.64 17.07 -7.75
C ARG A 201 -15.43 16.41 -9.12
N LYS A 202 -14.48 15.48 -9.24
CA LYS A 202 -14.17 14.74 -10.48
C LYS A 202 -15.11 13.55 -10.75
N ASN A 203 -16.22 13.46 -10.02
CA ASN A 203 -17.27 12.43 -10.15
C ASN A 203 -16.74 11.00 -10.37
N PRO A 204 -15.91 10.47 -9.45
CA PRO A 204 -15.28 9.16 -9.60
C PRO A 204 -16.30 8.01 -9.54
N LYS A 205 -16.01 6.91 -10.24
CA LYS A 205 -16.75 5.63 -10.15
C LYS A 205 -15.77 4.47 -10.00
N ILE A 206 -16.10 3.51 -9.16
CA ILE A 206 -15.37 2.23 -9.12
C ILE A 206 -15.83 1.35 -10.28
N LYS A 207 -14.87 0.87 -11.05
CA LYS A 207 -15.04 -0.09 -12.14
C LYS A 207 -14.14 -1.30 -11.91
N TRP A 208 -14.41 -2.37 -12.63
CA TRP A 208 -13.69 -3.63 -12.48
C TRP A 208 -13.22 -4.11 -13.85
N VAL A 209 -11.97 -4.53 -13.93
CA VAL A 209 -11.51 -5.38 -15.04
C VAL A 209 -11.76 -6.82 -14.60
N TYR A 210 -12.68 -7.46 -15.32
CA TYR A 210 -13.33 -8.70 -14.90
C TYR A 210 -13.93 -8.54 -13.48
N ILE A 211 -13.51 -9.36 -12.51
CA ILE A 211 -13.99 -9.35 -11.12
C ILE A 211 -12.81 -9.18 -10.12
N ILE A 212 -11.60 -9.08 -10.65
CA ILE A 212 -10.36 -9.22 -9.88
C ILE A 212 -9.72 -7.85 -9.62
N PHE A 213 -9.69 -6.97 -10.63
CA PHE A 213 -8.96 -5.72 -10.55
C PHE A 213 -9.90 -4.51 -10.52
N PRO A 214 -10.24 -3.99 -9.33
CA PRO A 214 -10.97 -2.73 -9.24
C PRO A 214 -10.09 -1.56 -9.68
N TYR A 215 -10.67 -0.49 -10.19
CA TYR A 215 -9.98 0.76 -10.50
C TYR A 215 -10.96 1.94 -10.39
N VAL A 216 -10.42 3.15 -10.20
CA VAL A 216 -11.22 4.38 -10.18
C VAL A 216 -11.22 4.96 -11.60
N LYS A 217 -12.41 5.18 -12.14
CA LYS A 217 -12.61 5.91 -13.41
C LYS A 217 -13.22 7.29 -13.12
N LEU A 218 -12.70 8.34 -13.76
CA LEU A 218 -13.27 9.69 -13.70
C LEU A 218 -14.41 9.85 -14.72
N SER A 219 -15.25 10.88 -14.57
CA SER A 219 -16.29 11.17 -15.59
C SER A 219 -15.68 11.69 -16.89
N GLU A 220 -16.36 11.47 -18.02
CA GLU A 220 -15.90 11.93 -19.34
C GLU A 220 -15.73 13.45 -19.45
N GLU A 221 -16.48 14.22 -18.66
CA GLU A 221 -16.35 15.68 -18.57
C GLU A 221 -15.04 16.08 -17.88
N SER A 222 -14.69 15.40 -16.78
CA SER A 222 -13.40 15.59 -16.11
C SER A 222 -12.23 15.13 -16.97
N GLU A 223 -12.41 14.05 -17.75
CA GLU A 223 -11.41 13.59 -18.74
C GLU A 223 -11.24 14.60 -19.88
N ARG A 224 -12.33 15.23 -20.37
CA ARG A 224 -12.27 16.28 -21.39
C ARG A 224 -11.56 17.54 -20.92
N GLU A 225 -11.83 18.02 -19.70
CA GLU A 225 -11.11 19.16 -19.12
C GLU A 225 -9.60 18.89 -19.00
N LEU A 226 -9.22 17.67 -18.58
CA LEU A 226 -7.82 17.24 -18.53
C LEU A 226 -7.15 17.19 -19.91
N LEU A 227 -7.88 16.76 -20.95
CA LEU A 227 -7.38 16.74 -22.32
C LEU A 227 -7.24 18.15 -22.89
N MET A 228 -8.18 19.04 -22.61
CA MET A 228 -8.16 20.46 -23.05
C MET A 228 -6.99 21.23 -22.43
N GLN A 229 -6.73 21.07 -21.12
CA GLN A 229 -5.55 21.67 -20.46
C GLN A 229 -4.22 21.22 -21.08
N LYS A 230 -4.20 20.04 -21.70
CA LYS A 230 -3.00 19.48 -22.32
C LYS A 230 -2.69 20.13 -23.67
N VAL A 231 -3.72 20.47 -24.44
CA VAL A 231 -3.58 21.20 -25.71
C VAL A 231 -3.02 22.60 -25.46
N THR A 232 -3.50 23.30 -24.43
CA THR A 232 -3.06 24.67 -24.10
C THR A 232 -1.65 24.80 -23.52
N VAL A 233 -0.98 23.69 -23.18
CA VAL A 233 0.39 23.70 -22.61
C VAL A 233 1.42 23.21 -23.64
N GLU A 234 0.97 22.61 -24.75
CA GLU A 234 1.81 22.17 -25.86
C GLU A 234 1.86 23.20 -27.02
N ASP A 235 1.13 24.33 -26.89
CA ASP A 235 1.18 25.53 -27.74
C ASP A 235 1.97 26.67 -27.07
#